data_AF-A0A846BMV4-F1
#
_entry.id   AF-A0A846BMV4-F1
#
_cell.length_a   1.000
_cell.length_b   1.000
_cell.length_c   1.000
_cell.angle_alpha   90.00
_cell.angle_beta   90.00
_cell.angle_gamma   90.00
#
_symmetry.space_group_name_H-M   'P 1'
#
loop_
_entity.id
_entity.type
_entity.pdbx_description
1 polymer ?
#
loop_
_entity_poly.entity_id
_entity_poly.type
_entity_poly.pdbx_seq_one_letter_code
_entity_poly.pdbx_strand_id
1 'polypeptide(L)'
;MLCKRELLAKYSNLLPSKNENQAAQEDSQIPFFRLFHQGKMISQIIAYIWRYGDKHTPKGYAARTLSGYFENPGDNGANIKKLWQAIPNRNGSLEDQLLYAVFPMEGENYPDGYFFPIFNSSERTYYSFITDVNNFQGVIEDANVNTPELMRLTTPFPPRPQLGKLTVTKRELEEWINNREPRDVIAKNPYIPTCTS
;
A
#
# COMPACT_ATOMS: atom_id res chain seq x y z
N MET A 1 3.92 21.18 -6.89
CA MET A 1 2.74 20.32 -7.05
C MET A 1 2.93 19.50 -8.34
N LEU A 2 3.56 18.32 -8.25
CA LEU A 2 3.79 17.47 -9.42
C LEU A 2 2.57 16.57 -9.62
N CYS A 3 1.81 16.84 -10.68
CA CYS A 3 0.56 16.14 -10.95
C CYS A 3 0.83 14.69 -11.39
N LYS A 4 -0.15 13.78 -11.21
CA LYS A 4 -0.20 12.41 -11.76
C LYS A 4 0.39 12.27 -13.18
N ARG A 5 0.18 13.27 -14.06
CA ARG A 5 0.71 13.30 -15.42
C ARG A 5 2.23 13.48 -15.51
N GLU A 6 2.81 14.32 -14.66
CA GLU A 6 4.24 14.63 -14.64
C GLU A 6 5.04 13.51 -13.97
N LEU A 7 4.48 12.87 -12.93
CA LEU A 7 5.07 11.68 -12.32
C LEU A 7 5.04 10.50 -13.30
N LEU A 8 3.91 10.22 -13.94
CA LEU A 8 3.83 9.15 -14.95
C LEU A 8 4.80 9.39 -16.12
N ALA A 9 4.96 10.62 -16.59
CA ALA A 9 5.91 10.97 -17.65
C ALA A 9 7.39 10.86 -17.20
N LYS A 10 7.68 11.13 -15.92
CA LYS A 10 9.02 11.02 -15.35
C LYS A 10 9.43 9.56 -15.12
N TYR A 11 8.49 8.69 -14.72
CA TYR A 11 8.76 7.29 -14.37
C TYR A 11 8.49 6.29 -15.51
N SER A 12 7.75 6.65 -16.56
CA SER A 12 7.60 5.80 -17.76
C SER A 12 8.93 5.53 -18.46
N ASN A 13 9.92 6.42 -18.30
CA ASN A 13 11.26 6.30 -18.85
C ASN A 13 12.23 5.52 -17.96
N LEU A 14 11.79 5.12 -16.75
CA LEU A 14 12.61 4.45 -15.72
C LEU A 14 12.23 2.98 -15.51
N LEU A 15 11.27 2.46 -16.27
CA LEU A 15 11.11 1.02 -16.39
C LEU A 15 12.36 0.48 -17.09
N PRO A 16 13.14 -0.41 -16.47
CA PRO A 16 14.36 -0.90 -17.10
C PRO A 16 14.00 -1.55 -18.44
N SER A 17 14.41 -0.92 -19.54
CA SER A 17 14.65 -1.67 -20.77
C SER A 17 15.72 -2.69 -20.42
N LYS A 18 15.48 -3.98 -20.71
CA LYS A 18 16.51 -5.02 -20.65
C LYS A 18 17.75 -4.54 -21.42
N ASN A 19 18.67 -3.87 -20.74
CA ASN A 19 20.02 -3.56 -21.19
C ASN A 19 20.80 -3.11 -19.96
N GLU A 20 21.81 -3.91 -19.68
CA GLU A 20 22.78 -3.78 -18.60
C GLU A 20 23.56 -2.47 -18.74
N ASN A 21 24.02 -1.94 -17.59
CA ASN A 21 24.90 -0.79 -17.38
C ASN A 21 24.21 0.56 -17.13
N GLN A 22 23.72 0.80 -15.90
CA GLN A 22 23.58 2.15 -15.33
C GLN A 22 23.63 2.13 -13.78
N ALA A 23 24.68 1.53 -13.21
CA ALA A 23 24.84 1.28 -11.78
C ALA A 23 25.20 2.51 -10.89
N ALA A 24 25.09 3.75 -11.39
CA ALA A 24 25.52 4.94 -10.64
C ALA A 24 24.45 6.04 -10.47
N GLN A 25 23.24 5.83 -11.00
CA GLN A 25 22.13 6.80 -10.92
C GLN A 25 20.89 6.21 -10.22
N GLU A 26 20.99 4.98 -9.70
CA GLU A 26 19.89 4.22 -9.10
C GLU A 26 19.55 4.63 -7.66
N ASP A 27 20.50 5.15 -6.88
CA ASP A 27 20.33 5.29 -5.41
C ASP A 27 19.33 6.36 -4.93
N SER A 28 18.98 7.34 -5.76
CA SER A 28 18.07 8.44 -5.36
C SER A 28 16.62 8.29 -5.81
N GLN A 29 16.32 7.33 -6.70
CA GLN A 29 14.99 7.18 -7.33
C GLN A 29 14.20 5.97 -6.85
N ILE A 30 14.88 5.00 -6.24
CA ILE A 30 14.31 3.81 -5.60
C ILE A 30 13.27 4.13 -4.51
N PRO A 31 13.42 5.18 -3.65
CA PRO A 31 12.49 5.41 -2.55
C PRO A 31 11.06 5.75 -3.00
N PHE A 32 10.90 6.62 -4.01
CA PHE A 32 9.58 7.06 -4.47
C PHE A 32 8.82 5.98 -5.23
N PHE A 33 9.51 5.25 -6.11
CA PHE A 33 8.90 4.13 -6.84
C PHE A 33 8.37 3.08 -5.86
N ARG A 34 9.21 2.71 -4.88
CA ARG A 34 8.81 1.79 -3.81
C ARG A 34 7.66 2.35 -2.97
N LEU A 35 7.69 3.64 -2.60
CA LEU A 35 6.64 4.31 -1.84
C LEU A 35 5.26 4.21 -2.53
N PHE A 36 5.19 4.42 -3.85
CA PHE A 36 3.94 4.29 -4.60
C PHE A 36 3.41 2.85 -4.61
N HIS A 37 4.29 1.87 -4.81
CA HIS A 37 3.90 0.47 -4.73
C HIS A 37 3.43 0.08 -3.33
N GLN A 38 4.08 0.55 -2.27
CA GLN A 38 3.65 0.34 -0.89
C GLN A 38 2.26 0.93 -0.65
N GLY A 39 2.02 2.18 -1.11
CA GLY A 39 0.69 2.80 -1.07
C GLY A 39 -0.36 1.97 -1.81
N LYS A 40 -0.02 1.46 -3.00
CA LYS A 40 -0.89 0.54 -3.77
C LYS A 40 -1.17 -0.76 -3.02
N MET A 41 -0.20 -1.37 -2.37
CA MET A 41 -0.41 -2.58 -1.58
C MET A 41 -1.34 -2.31 -0.39
N ILE A 42 -1.12 -1.20 0.33
CA ILE A 42 -2.01 -0.80 1.43
C ILE A 42 -3.43 -0.53 0.92
N SER A 43 -3.57 0.10 -0.26
CA SER A 43 -4.85 0.26 -0.94
C SER A 43 -5.59 -1.07 -1.15
N GLN A 44 -4.88 -2.10 -1.59
CA GLN A 44 -5.46 -3.41 -1.86
C GLN A 44 -5.93 -4.09 -0.58
N ILE A 45 -5.18 -3.92 0.51
CA ILE A 45 -5.57 -4.40 1.84
C ILE A 45 -6.85 -3.71 2.31
N ILE A 46 -6.95 -2.38 2.19
CA ILE A 46 -8.15 -1.63 2.59
C ILE A 46 -9.36 -2.03 1.74
N ALA A 47 -9.18 -2.15 0.42
CA ALA A 47 -10.24 -2.64 -0.47
C ALA A 47 -10.68 -4.07 -0.11
N TYR A 48 -9.74 -4.93 0.28
CA TYR A 48 -10.03 -6.29 0.76
C TYR A 48 -10.88 -6.29 2.03
N ILE A 49 -10.51 -5.44 3.01
CA ILE A 49 -11.28 -5.25 4.23
C ILE A 49 -12.72 -4.84 3.91
N TRP A 50 -12.89 -3.80 3.09
CA TRP A 50 -14.20 -3.30 2.69
C TRP A 50 -15.03 -4.36 1.94
N ARG A 51 -14.39 -5.17 1.10
CA ARG A 51 -15.05 -6.18 0.26
C ARG A 51 -15.57 -7.38 1.04
N TYR A 52 -14.82 -7.81 2.05
CA TYR A 52 -15.02 -9.09 2.73
C TYR A 52 -15.37 -8.98 4.22
N GLY A 53 -15.20 -7.82 4.86
CA GLY A 53 -15.37 -7.63 6.31
C GLY A 53 -16.71 -8.12 6.88
N ASP A 54 -17.80 -8.02 6.12
CA ASP A 54 -19.13 -8.47 6.56
C ASP A 54 -19.41 -9.95 6.28
N LYS A 55 -18.49 -10.69 5.64
CA LYS A 55 -18.74 -12.07 5.24
C LYS A 55 -18.38 -13.06 6.34
N HIS A 56 -19.21 -14.07 6.54
CA HIS A 56 -18.91 -15.22 7.40
C HIS A 56 -18.12 -16.30 6.63
N THR A 57 -16.96 -15.91 6.08
CA THR A 57 -16.08 -16.79 5.30
C THR A 57 -14.63 -16.64 5.79
N PRO A 58 -13.70 -17.54 5.44
CA PRO A 58 -12.28 -17.37 5.78
C PRO A 58 -11.71 -16.00 5.36
N LYS A 59 -12.07 -15.51 4.16
CA LYS A 59 -11.72 -14.15 3.71
C LYS A 59 -12.29 -13.03 4.59
N GLY A 60 -13.48 -13.24 5.14
CA GLY A 60 -14.12 -12.25 6.00
C GLY A 60 -13.56 -12.25 7.41
N TYR A 61 -13.14 -13.42 7.92
CA TYR A 61 -12.33 -13.50 9.13
C TYR A 61 -11.02 -12.72 8.95
N ALA A 62 -10.26 -13.00 7.89
CA ALA A 62 -9.02 -12.28 7.60
C ALA A 62 -9.24 -10.76 7.47
N ALA A 63 -10.31 -10.34 6.77
CA ALA A 63 -10.67 -8.93 6.62
C ALA A 63 -10.97 -8.23 7.96
N ARG A 64 -11.72 -8.88 8.87
CA ARG A 64 -11.99 -8.32 10.20
C ARG A 64 -10.75 -8.30 11.09
N THR A 65 -9.91 -9.33 11.01
CA THR A 65 -8.65 -9.32 11.75
C THR A 65 -7.72 -8.22 11.24
N LEU A 66 -7.65 -8.02 9.92
CA LEU A 66 -6.91 -6.93 9.30
C LEU A 66 -7.44 -5.55 9.73
N SER A 67 -8.76 -5.33 9.77
CA SER A 67 -9.33 -4.03 10.20
C SER A 67 -8.89 -3.64 11.61
N GLY A 68 -8.77 -4.63 12.51
CA GLY A 68 -8.27 -4.42 13.87
C GLY A 68 -6.86 -3.79 13.94
N TYR A 69 -5.97 -4.04 12.96
CA TYR A 69 -4.64 -3.40 12.91
C TYR A 69 -4.70 -1.91 12.57
N PHE A 70 -5.74 -1.47 11.85
CA PHE A 70 -5.94 -0.06 11.51
C PHE A 70 -6.73 0.69 12.59
N GLU A 71 -7.74 0.03 13.16
CA GLU A 71 -8.56 0.58 14.25
C GLU A 71 -7.79 0.68 15.57
N ASN A 72 -6.87 -0.26 15.81
CA ASN A 72 -5.97 -0.27 16.96
C ASN A 72 -4.52 -0.47 16.51
N PRO A 73 -3.86 0.60 16.02
CA PRO A 73 -2.50 0.51 15.51
C PRO A 73 -1.46 0.20 16.61
N GLY A 74 -1.84 0.24 17.89
CA GLY A 74 -0.95 0.09 19.04
C GLY A 74 -0.10 1.34 19.29
N ASP A 75 0.64 1.35 20.41
CA ASP A 75 1.51 2.46 20.77
C ASP A 75 2.52 2.77 19.66
N ASN A 76 2.55 4.01 19.19
CA ASN A 76 3.37 4.44 18.05
C ASN A 76 3.20 3.57 16.78
N GLY A 77 2.05 2.93 16.58
CA GLY A 77 1.78 2.08 15.43
C GLY A 77 2.46 0.71 15.48
N ALA A 78 2.83 0.19 16.65
CA ALA A 78 3.55 -1.08 16.77
C ALA A 78 2.84 -2.26 16.08
N ASN A 79 1.52 -2.38 16.20
CA ASN A 79 0.77 -3.48 15.59
C ASN A 79 0.79 -3.37 14.06
N ILE A 80 0.50 -2.18 13.53
CA ILE A 80 0.48 -1.99 12.07
C ILE A 80 1.88 -2.14 11.47
N LYS A 81 2.93 -1.72 12.18
CA LYS A 81 4.33 -1.96 11.80
C LYS A 81 4.65 -3.45 11.70
N LYS A 82 4.15 -4.26 12.64
CA LYS A 82 4.31 -5.72 12.60
C LYS A 82 3.66 -6.31 11.34
N LEU A 83 2.47 -5.84 10.97
CA LEU A 83 1.80 -6.23 9.72
C LEU A 83 2.62 -5.82 8.48
N TRP A 84 3.18 -4.61 8.46
CA TRP A 84 3.98 -4.12 7.32
C TRP A 84 5.33 -4.82 7.17
N GLN A 85 5.88 -5.38 8.25
CA GLN A 85 7.12 -6.15 8.24
C GLN A 85 6.92 -7.63 7.91
N ALA A 86 5.68 -8.11 7.81
CA ALA A 86 5.36 -9.50 7.51
C ALA A 86 5.59 -9.85 6.03
N ILE A 87 5.79 -11.14 5.77
CA ILE A 87 5.96 -11.68 4.42
C ILE A 87 4.84 -12.70 4.18
N PRO A 88 3.97 -12.53 3.18
CA PRO A 88 2.82 -13.39 3.03
C PRO A 88 3.22 -14.88 2.91
N ASN A 89 2.65 -15.68 3.82
CA ASN A 89 2.91 -17.10 3.91
C ASN A 89 1.70 -17.80 4.56
N ARG A 90 1.14 -18.79 3.86
CA ARG A 90 -0.05 -19.53 4.32
C ARG A 90 0.15 -20.26 5.66
N ASN A 91 1.37 -20.67 5.97
CA ASN A 91 1.71 -21.43 7.18
C ASN A 91 2.60 -20.61 8.14
N GLY A 92 2.72 -19.30 7.91
CA GLY A 92 3.56 -18.41 8.71
C GLY A 92 2.87 -17.91 9.98
N SER A 93 3.34 -16.77 10.49
CA SER A 93 2.71 -16.04 11.58
C SER A 93 1.30 -15.57 11.22
N LEU A 94 0.55 -15.04 12.18
CA LEU A 94 -0.78 -14.48 11.92
C LEU A 94 -0.71 -13.40 10.84
N GLU A 95 0.22 -12.45 10.95
CA GLU A 95 0.39 -11.37 9.98
C GLU A 95 0.72 -11.90 8.58
N ASP A 96 1.58 -12.92 8.48
CA ASP A 96 1.92 -13.55 7.20
C ASP A 96 0.69 -14.20 6.55
N GLN A 97 -0.15 -14.88 7.34
CA GLN A 97 -1.38 -15.52 6.86
C GLN A 97 -2.41 -14.49 6.42
N LEU A 98 -2.53 -13.37 7.14
CA LEU A 98 -3.43 -12.27 6.77
C LEU A 98 -3.00 -11.62 5.45
N LEU A 99 -1.70 -11.34 5.28
CA LEU A 99 -1.19 -10.83 4.01
C LEU A 99 -1.37 -11.85 2.88
N TYR A 100 -1.17 -13.15 3.15
CA TYR A 100 -1.37 -14.20 2.14
C TYR A 100 -2.83 -14.27 1.66
N ALA A 101 -3.79 -13.95 2.54
CA ALA A 101 -5.20 -13.91 2.17
C ALA A 101 -5.53 -12.79 1.15
N VAL A 102 -4.74 -11.71 1.14
CA VAL A 102 -4.87 -10.56 0.22
C VAL A 102 -4.00 -10.77 -1.03
N PHE A 103 -2.77 -11.22 -0.81
CA PHE A 103 -1.72 -11.44 -1.80
C PHE A 103 -1.33 -12.91 -1.85
N PRO A 104 -2.20 -13.81 -2.35
CA PRO A 104 -1.82 -15.20 -2.53
C PRO A 104 -0.70 -15.29 -3.58
N MET A 105 0.34 -16.06 -3.29
CA MET A 105 1.41 -16.35 -4.24
C MET A 105 0.85 -17.20 -5.40
N GLU A 106 1.10 -16.78 -6.63
CA GLU A 106 0.73 -17.50 -7.84
C GLU A 106 2.00 -18.10 -8.46
N GLY A 107 2.19 -19.40 -8.30
CA GLY A 107 3.43 -20.08 -8.72
C GLY A 107 4.54 -19.94 -7.68
N GLU A 108 5.78 -19.74 -8.15
CA GLU A 108 6.98 -19.71 -7.29
C GLU A 108 7.35 -18.32 -6.77
N ASN A 109 6.85 -17.25 -7.40
CA ASN A 109 7.21 -15.87 -7.09
C ASN A 109 5.98 -14.97 -7.00
N TYR A 110 6.11 -13.86 -6.28
CA TYR A 110 5.11 -12.79 -6.34
C TYR A 110 5.18 -12.07 -7.70
N PRO A 111 4.04 -11.61 -8.26
CA PRO A 111 4.05 -10.76 -9.43
C PRO A 111 4.99 -9.55 -9.24
N ASP A 112 5.63 -9.13 -10.33
CA ASP A 112 6.46 -7.93 -10.34
C ASP A 112 5.67 -6.72 -9.77
N GLY A 113 6.30 -5.94 -8.90
CA GLY A 113 5.67 -4.77 -8.28
C GLY A 113 5.00 -5.03 -6.92
N TYR A 114 5.08 -6.24 -6.36
CA TYR A 114 4.90 -6.43 -4.92
C TYR A 114 6.23 -6.39 -4.19
N PHE A 115 6.26 -5.59 -3.13
CA PHE A 115 7.42 -5.41 -2.28
C PHE A 115 7.09 -5.92 -0.89
N PHE A 116 7.58 -7.12 -0.56
CA PHE A 116 7.51 -7.66 0.79
C PHE A 116 8.91 -7.64 1.44
N PRO A 117 9.05 -7.26 2.72
CA PRO A 117 8.00 -6.64 3.54
C PRO A 117 7.51 -5.32 2.93
N ILE A 118 6.22 -5.01 3.15
CA ILE A 118 5.62 -3.75 2.67
C ILE A 118 6.46 -2.59 3.19
N PHE A 119 6.87 -2.63 4.45
CA PHE A 119 7.79 -1.64 5.00
C PHE A 119 9.00 -2.32 5.63
N ASN A 120 10.20 -1.96 5.16
CA ASN A 120 11.45 -2.39 5.79
C ASN A 120 11.89 -1.33 6.82
N SER A 121 12.37 -1.78 7.99
CA SER A 121 12.85 -0.90 9.05
C SER A 121 14.01 0.01 8.61
N SER A 122 14.81 -0.41 7.62
CA SER A 122 15.88 0.42 7.05
C SER A 122 15.36 1.67 6.33
N GLU A 123 14.09 1.68 5.92
CA GLU A 123 13.46 2.77 5.17
C GLU A 123 13.00 3.91 6.05
N ARG A 124 13.01 3.72 7.38
CA ARG A 124 12.65 4.74 8.38
C ARG A 124 13.52 5.98 8.33
N THR A 125 14.69 5.91 7.72
CA THR A 125 15.59 7.05 7.52
C THR A 125 15.14 7.95 6.35
N TYR A 126 14.27 7.46 5.47
CA TYR A 126 13.81 8.20 4.28
C TYR A 126 12.38 8.70 4.42
N TYR A 127 11.48 7.89 4.98
CA TYR A 127 10.09 8.27 5.16
C TYR A 127 9.40 7.56 6.33
N SER A 128 8.32 8.17 6.83
CA SER A 128 7.47 7.68 7.91
C SER A 128 6.08 7.29 7.39
N PHE A 129 5.52 6.20 7.91
CA PHE A 129 4.18 5.74 7.60
C PHE A 129 3.24 6.01 8.77
N ILE A 130 2.16 6.73 8.50
CA ILE A 130 1.08 6.99 9.46
C ILE A 130 -0.24 6.52 8.86
N THR A 131 -1.08 5.93 9.71
CA THR A 131 -2.47 5.62 9.36
C THR A 131 -3.37 6.61 10.07
N ASP A 132 -4.29 7.22 9.33
CA ASP A 132 -5.25 8.18 9.87
C ASP A 132 -6.68 7.70 9.63
N VAL A 133 -7.37 7.33 10.70
CA VAL A 133 -8.77 6.86 10.65
C VAL A 133 -9.78 8.01 10.53
N ASN A 134 -9.35 9.25 10.75
CA ASN A 134 -10.21 10.45 10.72
C ASN A 134 -10.16 11.18 9.37
N ASN A 135 -9.19 10.83 8.52
CA ASN A 135 -9.05 11.43 7.21
C ASN A 135 -9.63 10.52 6.12
N PHE A 136 -10.16 11.13 5.07
CA PHE A 136 -10.65 10.43 3.88
C PHE A 136 -9.66 10.49 2.73
N GLN A 137 -8.71 11.43 2.76
CA GLN A 137 -7.70 11.58 1.72
C GLN A 137 -6.33 11.31 2.30
N GLY A 138 -5.59 10.44 1.62
CA GLY A 138 -4.19 10.27 1.96
C GLY A 138 -3.35 11.40 1.44
N VAL A 139 -2.21 11.60 2.08
CA VAL A 139 -1.24 12.62 1.68
C VAL A 139 0.18 12.04 1.78
N ILE A 140 1.03 12.41 0.82
CA ILE A 140 2.48 12.33 0.96
C ILE A 140 2.97 13.74 1.28
N GLU A 141 3.47 13.96 2.48
CA GLU A 141 3.95 15.26 2.95
C GLU A 141 5.48 15.29 2.87
N ASP A 142 6.03 16.37 2.33
CA ASP A 142 7.47 16.63 2.42
C ASP A 142 7.89 16.88 3.88
N ALA A 143 9.19 16.76 4.14
CA ALA A 143 9.76 17.08 5.44
C ALA A 143 9.43 18.53 5.85
N ASN A 144 9.06 18.74 7.11
CA ASN A 144 8.64 20.04 7.63
C ASN A 144 9.36 20.39 8.93
N VAL A 145 9.11 21.57 9.49
CA VAL A 145 9.80 22.06 10.70
C VAL A 145 9.68 21.11 11.90
N ASN A 146 8.59 20.33 11.98
CA ASN A 146 8.36 19.36 13.06
C ASN A 146 8.92 17.96 12.75
N THR A 147 9.07 17.62 11.47
CA THR A 147 9.74 16.38 11.01
C THR A 147 10.66 16.68 9.83
N PRO A 148 11.82 17.32 10.09
CA PRO A 148 12.67 17.87 9.03
C PRO A 148 13.48 16.83 8.27
N GLU A 149 13.57 15.60 8.80
CA GLU A 149 14.41 14.55 8.23
C GLU A 149 13.62 13.51 7.42
N LEU A 150 12.28 13.53 7.47
CA LEU A 150 11.46 12.44 6.95
C LEU A 150 10.30 12.97 6.11
N MET A 151 10.15 12.42 4.91
CA MET A 151 8.88 12.46 4.19
C MET A 151 7.83 11.64 4.98
N ARG A 152 6.57 12.01 4.91
CA ARG A 152 5.49 11.31 5.62
C ARG A 152 4.43 10.85 4.65
N LEU A 153 4.13 9.55 4.69
CA LEU A 153 3.01 8.96 3.98
C LEU A 153 1.88 8.68 4.97
N THR A 154 0.82 9.47 4.87
CA THR A 154 -0.43 9.31 5.61
C THR A 154 -1.42 8.52 4.77
N THR A 155 -1.69 7.28 5.17
CA THR A 155 -2.72 6.44 4.55
C THR A 155 -4.01 6.55 5.35
N PRO A 156 -5.13 6.97 4.74
CA PRO A 156 -6.37 7.05 5.46
C PRO A 156 -6.98 5.66 5.57
N PHE A 157 -7.67 5.41 6.69
CA PHE A 157 -8.53 4.24 6.85
C PHE A 157 -9.95 4.72 7.19
N PRO A 158 -10.65 5.32 6.21
CA PRO A 158 -11.97 5.88 6.48
C PRO A 158 -13.01 4.76 6.67
N PRO A 159 -14.17 5.09 7.27
CA PRO A 159 -15.30 4.18 7.31
C PRO A 159 -15.62 3.62 5.94
N ARG A 160 -15.98 2.33 5.89
CA ARG A 160 -16.31 1.68 4.62
C ARG A 160 -17.40 2.48 3.89
N PRO A 161 -17.21 2.82 2.60
CA PRO A 161 -18.27 3.46 1.83
C PRO A 161 -19.49 2.55 1.72
N GLN A 162 -20.68 3.14 1.62
CA GLN A 162 -21.87 2.37 1.26
C GLN A 162 -21.63 1.71 -0.10
N LEU A 163 -21.92 0.42 -0.23
CA LEU A 163 -21.74 -0.29 -1.49
C LEU A 163 -22.99 -0.19 -2.36
N GLY A 164 -22.85 0.28 -3.58
CA GLY A 164 -23.98 0.53 -4.47
C GLY A 164 -23.55 1.01 -5.84
N LYS A 165 -24.50 1.07 -6.79
CA LYS A 165 -24.25 1.51 -8.18
C LYS A 165 -23.81 2.98 -8.28
N LEU A 166 -24.25 3.82 -7.33
CA LEU A 166 -23.93 5.24 -7.27
C LEU A 166 -22.66 5.55 -6.47
N THR A 167 -22.11 4.56 -5.78
CA THR A 167 -20.95 4.67 -4.89
C THR A 167 -19.90 3.64 -5.34
N VAL A 168 -19.26 2.93 -4.41
CA VAL A 168 -18.31 1.86 -4.75
C VAL A 168 -19.05 0.54 -4.90
N THR A 169 -18.88 -0.13 -6.04
CA THR A 169 -19.46 -1.45 -6.30
C THR A 169 -18.55 -2.57 -5.80
N LYS A 170 -19.14 -3.76 -5.56
CA LYS A 170 -18.36 -4.97 -5.22
C LYS A 170 -17.35 -5.34 -6.31
N ARG A 171 -17.71 -5.07 -7.58
CA ARG A 171 -16.85 -5.30 -8.74
C ARG A 171 -15.65 -4.36 -8.73
N GLU A 172 -15.86 -3.07 -8.49
CA GLU A 172 -14.75 -2.10 -8.38
C GLU A 172 -13.79 -2.46 -7.24
N LEU A 173 -14.31 -2.90 -6.09
CA LEU A 173 -13.44 -3.39 -5.01
C LEU A 173 -12.61 -4.60 -5.45
N GLU A 174 -13.19 -5.54 -6.19
CA GLU A 174 -12.46 -6.68 -6.75
C GLU A 174 -11.41 -6.25 -7.79
N GLU A 175 -11.74 -5.30 -8.66
CA GLU A 175 -10.81 -4.70 -9.62
C GLU A 175 -9.64 -3.99 -8.91
N TRP A 176 -9.89 -3.32 -7.79
CA TRP A 176 -8.84 -2.68 -7.00
C TRP A 176 -7.94 -3.70 -6.32
N ILE A 177 -8.51 -4.74 -5.69
CA ILE A 177 -7.76 -5.85 -5.07
C ILE A 177 -6.90 -6.56 -6.11
N ASN A 178 -7.45 -6.82 -7.30
CA ASN A 178 -6.80 -7.56 -8.37
C ASN A 178 -5.94 -6.67 -9.28
N ASN A 179 -5.75 -5.38 -8.99
CA ASN A 179 -4.85 -4.53 -9.76
C ASN A 179 -3.39 -4.89 -9.47
N ARG A 180 -2.88 -5.94 -10.12
CA ARG A 180 -1.52 -6.45 -9.91
C ARG A 180 -0.54 -6.04 -11.01
N GLU A 181 -0.96 -5.16 -11.92
CA GLU A 181 -0.13 -4.74 -13.05
C GLU A 181 1.14 -4.02 -12.55
N PRO A 182 2.35 -4.52 -12.87
CA PRO A 182 3.60 -3.98 -12.35
C PRO A 182 3.85 -2.53 -12.78
N ARG A 183 3.38 -2.18 -13.98
CA ARG A 183 3.53 -0.83 -14.57
C ARG A 183 2.53 0.17 -14.02
N ASP A 184 1.46 -0.29 -13.37
CA ASP A 184 0.45 0.58 -12.76
C ASP A 184 0.80 0.82 -11.29
N VAL A 185 1.77 1.68 -11.04
CA VAL A 185 2.29 1.94 -9.67
C VAL A 185 1.31 2.75 -8.81
N ILE A 186 0.29 3.35 -9.43
CA ILE A 186 -0.66 4.23 -8.77
C ILE A 186 -1.87 3.41 -8.31
N ALA A 187 -2.26 3.59 -7.04
CA ALA A 187 -3.48 2.99 -6.52
C ALA A 187 -4.70 3.48 -7.32
N LYS A 188 -5.56 2.54 -7.75
CA LYS A 188 -6.86 2.87 -8.36
C LYS A 188 -7.91 3.30 -7.33
N ASN A 189 -7.67 2.98 -6.07
CA ASN A 189 -8.51 3.42 -4.96
C ASN A 189 -8.27 4.92 -4.71
N PRO A 190 -9.29 5.78 -4.87
CA PRO A 190 -9.13 7.23 -4.76
C PRO A 190 -8.81 7.71 -3.33
N TYR A 191 -9.00 6.87 -2.32
CA TYR A 191 -8.74 7.23 -0.92
C TYR A 191 -7.26 7.19 -0.57
N ILE A 192 -6.41 6.52 -1.35
CA ILE A 192 -4.98 6.38 -1.06
C ILE A 192 -4.20 7.53 -1.74
N PRO A 193 -3.19 8.12 -1.08
CA PRO A 193 -2.48 9.24 -1.68
C PRO A 193 -1.79 8.80 -2.96
N THR A 194 -1.90 9.64 -3.97
CA THR A 194 -1.20 9.46 -5.25
C THR A 194 -0.35 10.68 -5.62
N CYS A 195 -0.35 11.72 -4.78
CA CYS A 195 0.36 12.98 -4.99
C CYS A 195 0.92 13.52 -3.67
N THR A 196 1.94 14.37 -3.77
CA THR A 196 2.49 15.12 -2.65
C THR A 196 1.71 16.41 -2.42
N SER A 197 1.60 16.84 -1.16
CA SER A 197 1.08 18.15 -0.74
C SER A 197 2.22 19.15 -0.60
#